data_AF-A0A9N9V8N6-F1
#
_entry.id   AF-A0A9N9V8N6-F1
#
_cell.length_a   1.000
_cell.length_b   1.000
_cell.length_c   1.000
_cell.angle_alpha   90.00
_cell.angle_beta   90.00
_cell.angle_gamma   90.00
#
_symmetry.space_group_name_H-M   'P 1'
#
loop_
_entity.id
_entity.type
_entity.pdbx_description
1 polymer ?
#
loop_
_entity_poly.entity_id
_entity_poly.type
_entity_poly.pdbx_seq_one_letter_code
_entity_poly.pdbx_strand_id
1 'polypeptide(L)'
;VTSHDDAENAIFVADSQIPRVPVPVNCNLAVFYETYEFPTSNDSKNLANANDIVVRCVDFKPNIKTMFHHTQSLDFAIITEGKIVWCVTYTIY
;
A
#
# COMPACT_ATOMS: atom_id res chain seq x y z
N VAL A 1 -14.04 -4.91 1.98
CA VAL A 1 -13.72 -4.50 3.38
C VAL A 1 -14.78 -5.09 4.29
N THR A 2 -14.36 -5.72 5.38
CA THR A 2 -15.24 -6.36 6.37
C THR A 2 -15.15 -5.65 7.72
N SER A 3 -16.20 -5.73 8.54
CA SER A 3 -16.23 -5.28 9.93
C SER A 3 -17.18 -6.18 10.76
N HIS A 4 -17.51 -5.78 11.98
CA HIS A 4 -18.54 -6.40 12.82
C HIS A 4 -19.74 -5.46 13.01
N ASP A 5 -20.95 -6.02 13.09
CA ASP A 5 -22.16 -5.30 13.53
C ASP A 5 -22.28 -5.25 15.07
N ASP A 6 -23.34 -4.61 15.58
CA ASP A 6 -23.60 -4.50 17.04
C ASP A 6 -23.82 -5.86 17.74
N ALA A 7 -24.03 -6.94 16.98
CA ALA A 7 -24.20 -8.30 17.48
C ALA A 7 -22.94 -9.17 17.22
N GLU A 8 -21.80 -8.54 16.92
CA GLU A 8 -20.50 -9.17 16.64
C GLU A 8 -20.47 -10.08 15.40
N ASN A 9 -21.44 -9.96 14.50
CA ASN A 9 -21.42 -10.73 13.24
C ASN A 9 -20.53 -10.05 12.21
N ALA A 10 -19.79 -10.85 11.44
CA ALA A 10 -18.99 -10.35 10.33
C ALA A 10 -19.88 -9.82 9.19
N ILE A 11 -19.65 -8.58 8.76
CA ILE A 11 -20.40 -7.90 7.70
C ILE A 11 -19.46 -7.30 6.65
N PHE A 12 -19.97 -7.10 5.43
CA PHE A 12 -19.30 -6.28 4.41
C PHE A 12 -19.63 -4.81 4.63
N VAL A 13 -18.60 -3.97 4.76
CA VAL A 13 -18.77 -2.52 4.92
C VAL A 13 -18.46 -1.73 3.65
N ALA A 14 -17.62 -2.28 2.77
CA ALA A 14 -17.37 -1.70 1.46
C ALA A 14 -16.95 -2.77 0.47
N ASP A 15 -17.51 -2.70 -0.73
CA ASP A 15 -17.06 -3.45 -1.90
C ASP A 15 -17.08 -2.50 -3.09
N SER A 16 -15.88 -2.07 -3.50
CA SER A 16 -15.72 -1.05 -4.52
C SER A 16 -14.43 -1.27 -5.28
N GLN A 17 -14.49 -1.06 -6.60
CA GLN A 17 -13.29 -1.00 -7.43
C GLN A 17 -12.61 0.35 -7.24
N ILE A 18 -11.32 0.33 -6.90
CA ILE A 18 -10.50 1.54 -6.81
C ILE A 18 -9.71 1.71 -8.11
N PRO A 19 -9.95 2.78 -8.90
CA PRO A 19 -9.22 2.99 -10.14
C PRO A 19 -7.76 3.34 -9.84
N ARG A 20 -6.85 2.84 -10.68
CA ARG A 20 -5.44 3.24 -10.66
C ARG A 20 -5.30 4.55 -11.42
N VAL A 21 -4.95 5.62 -10.72
CA VAL A 21 -4.88 6.98 -11.28
C VAL A 21 -3.44 7.40 -11.53
N PRO A 22 -3.15 8.16 -12.61
CA PRO A 22 -1.80 8.64 -12.89
C PRO A 22 -1.25 9.52 -11.76
N VAL A 23 0.03 9.33 -11.41
CA VAL A 23 0.77 10.17 -10.46
C VAL A 23 2.01 10.81 -11.12
N PRO A 24 2.55 11.92 -10.57
CA PRO A 24 3.68 12.67 -11.16
C PRO A 24 5.02 11.91 -11.30
N VAL A 25 5.05 10.61 -11.01
CA VAL A 25 6.24 9.73 -11.07
C VAL A 25 6.14 8.69 -12.20
N ASN A 26 5.35 8.96 -13.24
CA ASN A 26 5.13 8.12 -14.42
C ASN A 26 4.51 6.73 -14.17
N CYS A 27 3.91 6.53 -13.00
CA CYS A 27 3.14 5.33 -12.66
C CYS A 27 1.65 5.66 -12.51
N ASN A 28 0.80 4.63 -12.50
CA ASN A 28 -0.55 4.76 -11.95
C ASN A 28 -0.57 4.13 -10.55
N LEU A 29 -1.32 4.72 -9.63
CA LEU A 29 -1.40 4.30 -8.23
C LEU A 29 -2.86 4.11 -7.83
N ALA A 30 -3.14 3.04 -7.09
CA ALA A 30 -4.35 2.90 -6.28
C ALA A 30 -3.95 2.53 -4.85
N VAL A 31 -4.49 3.25 -3.87
CA VAL A 31 -4.34 2.90 -2.45
C VAL A 31 -5.59 2.13 -2.04
N PHE A 32 -5.41 0.94 -1.49
CA PHE A 32 -6.51 0.06 -1.09
C PHE A 32 -6.82 0.16 0.40
N TYR A 33 -5.79 0.35 1.23
CA TYR A 33 -5.94 0.41 2.67
C TYR A 33 -4.76 1.15 3.30
N GLU A 34 -5.04 1.92 4.35
CA GLU A 34 -4.05 2.58 5.19
C GLU A 34 -4.47 2.38 6.65
N THR A 35 -3.52 2.07 7.53
CA THR A 35 -3.70 2.17 8.99
C THR A 35 -3.00 3.42 9.51
N TYR A 36 -3.38 3.85 10.71
CA TYR A 36 -2.73 4.98 11.41
C TYR A 36 -1.87 4.53 12.61
N GLU A 37 -1.77 3.20 12.80
CA GLU A 37 -0.91 2.55 13.77
C GLU A 37 -0.69 1.05 13.45
N PHE A 38 0.38 0.49 14.01
CA PHE A 38 0.76 -0.91 13.94
C PHE A 38 1.38 -1.34 15.27
N PRO A 39 0.95 -2.46 15.88
CA PRO A 39 -0.14 -3.34 15.42
C PRO A 39 -1.48 -2.62 15.38
N THR A 40 -2.23 -2.85 14.30
CA THR A 40 -3.54 -2.22 14.10
C THR A 40 -4.61 -2.98 14.90
N SER A 41 -5.60 -2.26 15.42
CA SER A 41 -6.82 -2.84 15.97
C SER A 41 -7.98 -2.49 15.05
N ASN A 42 -8.93 -3.41 14.89
CA ASN A 42 -10.20 -3.09 14.22
C ASN A 42 -11.07 -2.13 15.06
N ASP A 43 -10.69 -1.87 16.33
CA ASP A 43 -11.44 -1.06 17.29
C ASP A 43 -10.87 0.35 17.55
N SER A 44 -9.72 0.72 16.95
CA SER A 44 -9.03 1.94 17.36
C SER A 44 -9.51 3.22 16.66
N LYS A 45 -10.06 4.14 17.47
CA LYS A 45 -10.34 5.56 17.13
C LYS A 45 -9.17 6.46 17.53
N ASN A 46 -7.95 6.19 17.09
CA ASN A 46 -6.84 7.11 17.34
C ASN A 46 -6.23 7.63 16.05
N LEU A 47 -6.15 8.97 16.00
CA LEU A 47 -5.56 9.76 14.93
C LEU A 47 -4.09 10.00 15.29
N ALA A 48 -3.17 9.49 14.47
CA ALA A 48 -1.72 9.73 14.46
C ALA A 48 -0.83 8.79 15.31
N ASN A 49 -0.17 7.85 14.63
CA ASN A 49 1.12 7.31 15.04
C ASN A 49 2.01 7.01 13.81
N ALA A 50 3.32 6.88 14.01
CA ALA A 50 4.32 6.76 12.93
C ALA A 50 4.48 5.35 12.33
N ASN A 51 3.59 4.42 12.69
CA ASN A 51 3.73 3.00 12.39
C ASN A 51 2.54 2.55 11.53
N ASP A 52 2.50 3.00 10.28
CA ASP A 52 1.35 2.78 9.41
C ASP A 52 1.60 1.60 8.46
N ILE A 53 0.55 0.84 8.14
CA ILE A 53 0.55 -0.11 7.04
C ILE A 53 -0.14 0.56 5.86
N VAL A 54 0.48 0.49 4.69
CA VAL A 54 -0.13 0.93 3.43
C VAL A 54 -0.20 -0.25 2.46
N VAL A 55 -1.40 -0.56 2.00
CA VAL A 55 -1.63 -1.52 0.91
C VAL A 55 -1.99 -0.74 -0.35
N ARG A 56 -1.16 -0.88 -1.38
CA ARG A 56 -1.30 -0.15 -2.64
C ARG A 56 -0.94 -1.01 -3.85
N CYS A 57 -1.54 -0.68 -4.98
CA CYS A 57 -1.23 -1.25 -6.28
C CYS A 57 -0.60 -0.17 -7.17
N VAL A 58 0.51 -0.52 -7.82
CA VAL A 58 1.26 0.40 -8.67
C VAL A 58 1.41 -0.22 -10.06
N ASP A 59 0.91 0.48 -11.08
CA ASP A 59 1.16 0.13 -12.47
C ASP A 59 2.37 0.91 -12.99
N PHE A 60 3.42 0.17 -13.33
CA PHE A 60 4.60 0.72 -14.00
C PHE A 60 4.39 0.67 -15.50
N LYS A 61 4.54 1.81 -16.18
CA LYS A 61 4.53 1.82 -17.65
C LYS A 61 5.74 1.05 -18.20
N PRO A 62 5.65 0.43 -19.39
CA PRO A 62 6.80 -0.25 -19.98
C PRO A 62 7.99 0.70 -20.17
N ASN A 63 9.21 0.18 -19.91
CA ASN A 63 10.48 0.87 -20.16
C ASN A 63 10.70 2.19 -19.38
N ILE A 64 10.02 2.41 -18.26
CA ILE A 64 10.30 3.54 -17.37
C ILE A 64 11.22 3.14 -16.22
N LYS A 65 11.96 4.12 -15.69
CA LYS A 65 12.64 4.03 -14.40
C LYS A 65 11.97 4.99 -13.43
N THR A 66 11.65 4.50 -12.24
CA THR A 66 11.13 5.34 -11.16
C THR A 66 12.25 6.04 -10.40
N MET A 67 11.87 7.01 -9.56
CA MET A 67 12.82 7.73 -8.70
C MET A 67 13.49 6.77 -7.71
N PHE A 68 14.81 6.85 -7.64
CA PHE A 68 15.58 6.16 -6.62
C PHE A 68 15.43 6.90 -5.29
N HIS A 69 14.94 6.21 -4.26
CA HIS A 69 14.74 6.78 -2.94
C HIS A 69 14.78 5.68 -1.87
N HIS A 70 14.85 6.10 -0.61
CA HIS A 70 14.79 5.23 0.55
C HIS A 70 13.65 5.68 1.44
N THR A 71 12.85 4.73 1.92
CA THR A 71 11.82 4.91 2.94
C THR A 71 12.26 4.21 4.21
N GLN A 72 11.88 4.75 5.37
CA GLN A 72 12.01 4.01 6.64
C GLN A 72 10.84 3.04 6.76
N SER A 73 10.83 1.99 5.93
CA SER A 73 9.78 0.98 5.90
C SER A 73 10.33 -0.40 5.54
N LEU A 74 9.55 -1.45 5.86
CA LEU A 74 9.73 -2.78 5.30
C LEU A 74 8.59 -3.03 4.30
N ASP A 75 8.94 -3.11 3.03
CA ASP A 75 7.95 -3.25 1.95
C ASP A 75 7.91 -4.70 1.44
N PHE A 76 6.70 -5.26 1.35
CA PHE A 76 6.45 -6.53 0.67
C PHE A 76 5.83 -6.25 -0.69
N ALA A 77 6.56 -6.53 -1.77
CA ALA A 77 6.07 -6.38 -3.13
C ALA A 77 5.66 -7.73 -3.73
N ILE A 78 4.43 -7.81 -4.23
CA ILE A 78 3.91 -8.98 -4.96
C ILE A 78 3.67 -8.55 -6.41
N ILE A 79 4.28 -9.26 -7.36
CA ILE A 79 4.08 -9.02 -8.79
C ILE A 79 2.83 -9.79 -9.23
N THR A 80 1.77 -9.06 -9.57
CA THR A 80 0.51 -9.66 -10.05
C THR A 80 0.50 -9.85 -11.57
N GLU A 81 1.21 -9.01 -12.33
CA GLU A 81 1.34 -9.11 -13.80
C GLU A 81 2.69 -8.56 -14.29
N GLY A 82 3.23 -9.15 -15.35
CA GLY A 82 4.46 -8.69 -16.00
C GLY A 82 5.75 -9.06 -15.26
N LYS A 83 6.79 -8.24 -15.42
CA LYS A 83 8.11 -8.40 -14.79
C LYS A 83 8.68 -7.04 -14.43
N ILE A 84 9.33 -6.96 -13.28
CA ILE A 84 10.02 -5.74 -12.80
C ILE A 84 11.50 -6.05 -12.53
N VAL A 85 12.36 -5.06 -12.74
CA VAL A 85 13.79 -5.13 -12.39
C VAL A 85 14.03 -4.17 -11.23
N TRP A 86 14.55 -4.69 -10.13
CA TRP A 86 14.88 -3.90 -8.94
C TRP A 86 16.32 -3.41 -9.03
N CYS A 87 16.52 -2.09 -8.89
CA CYS A 87 17.83 -1.48 -8.82
C CYS A 87 18.13 -1.11 -7.36
N VAL A 88 19.21 -1.65 -6.81
CA VAL A 88 19.66 -1.43 -5.44
C VAL A 88 21.12 -1.03 -5.44
N THR A 89 21.51 -0.11 -4.55
CA THR A 89 22.91 0.28 -4.35
C THR A 89 23.39 -0.32 -3.04
N TYR A 90 24.60 -0.91 -3.05
CA TYR A 90 25.26 -1.38 -1.85
C TYR A 90 26.58 -0.62 -1.66
N THR A 91 26.73 0.04 -0.52
CA THR A 91 28.03 0.58 -0.09
C THR A 91 28.56 -0.39 0.96
N ILE A 92 29.67 -1.06 0.63
CA ILE A 92 30.40 -1.89 1.58
C ILE A 92 31.36 -0.95 2.31
N TYR A 93 31.18 -0.80 3.62
CA TYR A 93 32.11 -0.11 4.52
C TYR A 93 33.13 -1.09 5.11
#